data_AF-X6NW61-F1
#
_entry.id   AF-X6NW61-F1
#
_cell.length_a   1.000
_cell.length_b   1.000
_cell.length_c   1.000
_cell.angle_alpha   90.00
_cell.angle_beta   90.00
_cell.angle_gamma   90.00
#
_symmetry.space_group_name_H-M   'P 1'
#
loop_
_entity.id
_entity.type
_entity.pdbx_description
1 polymer ?
#
loop_
_entity_poly.entity_id
_entity_poly.type
_entity_poly.pdbx_seq_one_letter_code
_entity_poly.pdbx_strand_id
1 'polypeptide(L)'
;MIALLVENIMKGLTAFITILVRYPIDMFHIPLPVKEKEVSYGNLKLPPENGEAEGKTPQWPDEDGSVPKAPAGFMFYRVTKAEEKMNTQKSTFNYYEQIEEGDSLLSLSLRFGVSQSRLRKFNREACFGHQLGHMVGKLLLVPLDNKINLTLEASEDIEKTKESDEQAKKDQMRQSRPEDDEPKEPDEDGKYNLRKVLQYYACEVDDQRANYYLGEANWNVRQALKLYREDNQWEKQSQLCQAVPGLSAQQAREILELCDYSVSRAINYCKSKSMTRKLKEKKQSLLLPNSNAIGSKNIQQPSPNYRTGWKKHFLCL
;
A
#
# COMPACT_ATOMS: atom_id res chain seq x y z
N MET A 1 -17.98 -18.90 35.84
CA MET A 1 -16.69 -18.21 35.59
C MET A 1 -16.43 -17.99 34.11
N ILE A 2 -16.57 -19.02 33.25
CA ILE A 2 -16.37 -18.91 31.79
C ILE A 2 -17.34 -17.90 31.12
N ALA A 3 -18.61 -17.86 31.53
CA ALA A 3 -19.60 -16.92 30.97
C ALA A 3 -19.22 -15.44 31.18
N LEU A 4 -18.66 -15.08 32.35
CA LEU A 4 -18.21 -13.72 32.65
C LEU A 4 -16.95 -13.32 31.85
N LEU A 5 -16.11 -14.30 31.48
CA LEU A 5 -14.93 -14.06 30.64
C LEU A 5 -15.34 -13.73 29.20
N VAL A 6 -16.31 -14.48 28.65
CA VAL A 6 -16.82 -14.27 27.29
C VAL A 6 -17.52 -12.91 27.18
N GLU A 7 -18.29 -12.51 28.19
CA GLU A 7 -19.00 -11.22 28.19
C GLU A 7 -18.04 -10.01 28.19
N ASN A 8 -16.92 -10.10 28.91
CA ASN A 8 -15.90 -9.04 28.93
C ASN A 8 -15.12 -8.95 27.61
N ILE A 9 -14.86 -10.08 26.94
CA ILE A 9 -14.20 -10.11 25.62
C ILE A 9 -15.12 -9.47 24.56
N MET A 10 -16.42 -9.78 24.58
CA MET A 10 -17.39 -9.23 23.61
C MET A 10 -17.61 -7.72 23.79
N LYS A 11 -17.59 -7.23 25.04
CA LYS A 11 -17.66 -5.77 25.34
C LYS A 11 -16.39 -5.03 24.90
N GLY A 12 -15.22 -5.67 24.96
CA GLY A 12 -13.97 -5.11 24.44
C GLY A 12 -13.95 -5.00 22.91
N LEU A 13 -14.41 -6.04 22.21
CA LEU A 13 -14.46 -6.08 20.74
C LEU A 13 -15.42 -5.04 20.14
N THR A 14 -16.57 -4.81 20.76
CA THR A 14 -17.55 -3.81 20.29
C THR A 14 -17.03 -2.38 20.46
N ALA A 15 -16.30 -2.07 21.54
CA ALA A 15 -15.64 -0.78 21.69
C ALA A 15 -14.53 -0.56 20.64
N PHE A 16 -13.78 -1.61 20.30
CA PHE A 16 -12.70 -1.53 19.30
C PHE A 16 -13.21 -1.30 17.87
N ILE A 17 -14.31 -1.98 17.49
CA ILE A 17 -14.94 -1.79 16.17
C ILE A 17 -15.50 -0.37 16.02
N THR A 18 -16.04 0.21 17.10
CA THR A 18 -16.61 1.58 17.06
C THR A 18 -15.54 2.66 16.85
N ILE A 19 -14.28 2.41 17.27
CA ILE A 19 -13.16 3.34 17.06
C ILE A 19 -12.71 3.34 15.58
N LEU A 20 -12.80 2.20 14.88
CA LEU A 20 -12.37 2.10 13.48
C LEU A 20 -13.35 2.74 12.48
N VAL A 21 -14.64 2.84 12.81
CA VAL A 21 -15.66 3.39 11.90
C VAL A 21 -15.72 4.93 11.91
N ARG A 22 -15.03 5.59 12.85
CA ARG A 22 -15.18 7.05 13.07
C ARG A 22 -14.04 7.93 12.56
N TYR A 23 -13.05 7.37 11.88
CA TYR A 23 -12.07 8.17 11.14
C TYR A 23 -12.55 8.31 9.69
N PRO A 24 -13.14 9.45 9.28
CA PRO A 24 -13.23 9.75 7.87
C PRO A 24 -11.80 9.76 7.34
N ILE A 25 -11.49 8.82 6.46
CA ILE A 25 -10.28 8.88 5.65
C ILE A 25 -10.55 10.04 4.70
N ASP A 26 -10.18 11.25 5.12
CA ASP A 26 -10.05 12.38 4.21
C ASP A 26 -8.98 11.96 3.21
N MET A 27 -9.44 11.48 2.05
CA MET A 27 -8.58 11.23 0.91
C MET A 27 -8.03 12.58 0.48
N PHE A 28 -6.85 12.92 0.97
CA PHE A 28 -6.08 14.03 0.48
C PHE A 28 -5.76 13.76 -0.99
N HIS A 29 -6.60 14.27 -1.88
CA HIS A 29 -6.24 14.44 -3.28
C HIS A 29 -5.09 15.45 -3.30
N ILE A 30 -3.86 14.94 -3.36
CA ILE A 30 -2.69 15.74 -3.69
C ILE A 30 -2.93 16.22 -5.13
N PRO A 31 -3.21 17.52 -5.38
CA PRO A 31 -3.31 18.01 -6.74
C PRO A 31 -1.91 17.90 -7.34
N LEU A 32 -1.75 16.96 -8.29
CA LEU A 32 -0.55 16.92 -9.09
C LEU A 32 -0.44 18.27 -9.83
N PRO A 33 0.70 18.96 -9.79
CA PRO A 33 0.90 20.18 -10.56
C PRO A 33 0.91 19.82 -12.05
N VAL A 34 -0.26 19.84 -12.67
CA VAL A 34 -0.42 19.72 -14.12
C VAL A 34 0.06 21.04 -14.71
N LYS A 35 1.30 21.05 -15.20
CA LYS A 35 1.75 22.12 -16.09
C LYS A 35 0.86 22.07 -17.32
N GLU A 36 0.10 23.13 -17.57
CA GLU A 36 -0.75 23.28 -18.75
C GLU A 36 0.12 23.05 -20.00
N LYS A 37 -0.08 21.90 -20.64
CA LYS A 37 0.59 21.60 -21.90
C LYS A 37 -0.23 22.30 -22.97
N GLU A 38 0.24 23.47 -23.40
CA GLU A 38 -0.35 24.20 -24.53
C GLU A 38 -0.40 23.27 -25.75
N VAL A 39 -1.60 22.75 -26.06
CA VAL A 39 -1.83 21.97 -27.26
C VAL A 39 -1.84 22.97 -28.41
N SER A 40 -0.72 23.08 -29.12
CA SER A 40 -0.63 23.93 -30.30
C SER A 40 -1.48 23.35 -31.43
N TYR A 41 -2.65 23.94 -31.65
CA TYR A 41 -3.55 23.62 -32.77
C TYR A 41 -3.07 24.20 -34.11
N GLY A 42 -1.95 24.93 -34.13
CA GLY A 42 -1.43 25.62 -35.33
C GLY A 42 -1.01 24.70 -36.49
N ASN A 43 -0.89 23.38 -36.26
CA ASN A 43 -0.52 22.40 -37.27
C ASN A 43 -1.69 21.56 -37.81
N LEU A 44 -2.93 21.84 -37.40
CA LEU A 44 -4.10 21.21 -38.02
C LEU A 44 -4.29 21.81 -39.42
N LYS A 45 -3.91 21.04 -40.44
CA LYS A 45 -4.22 21.37 -41.83
C LYS A 45 -5.73 21.44 -41.97
N LEU A 46 -6.24 22.63 -42.27
CA LEU A 46 -7.62 22.82 -42.69
C LEU A 46 -7.87 21.98 -43.94
N PRO A 47 -9.06 21.33 -44.04
CA PRO A 47 -9.43 20.61 -45.25
C PRO A 47 -9.41 21.58 -46.45
N PRO A 48 -8.94 21.13 -47.62
CA PRO A 48 -8.86 21.98 -48.81
C PRO A 48 -10.26 22.49 -49.19
N GLU A 49 -10.44 23.82 -49.20
CA GLU A 49 -11.72 24.48 -49.48
C GLU A 49 -12.21 24.34 -50.94
N ASN A 50 -11.35 23.90 -51.86
CA ASN A 50 -11.64 23.91 -53.30
C ASN A 50 -11.44 22.55 -53.97
N GLY A 51 -11.94 21.48 -53.35
CA GLY A 51 -12.11 20.20 -54.03
C GLY A 51 -13.59 19.99 -54.34
N GLU A 52 -13.95 20.09 -55.63
CA GLU A 52 -15.22 19.61 -56.20
C GLU A 52 -15.37 18.11 -55.94
N ALA A 53 -15.68 17.74 -54.70
CA ALA A 53 -16.33 16.48 -54.42
C ALA A 53 -17.79 16.69 -54.84
N GLU A 54 -18.08 16.48 -56.13
CA GLU A 54 -19.43 16.24 -56.62
C GLU A 54 -19.99 15.04 -55.87
N GLY A 55 -20.58 15.34 -54.71
CA GLY A 55 -21.28 14.41 -53.87
C GLY A 55 -22.50 13.93 -54.62
N LYS A 56 -22.37 12.75 -55.24
CA LYS A 56 -23.51 11.85 -55.38
C LYS A 56 -23.91 11.47 -53.96
N THR A 57 -24.79 12.27 -53.37
CA THR A 57 -25.57 11.84 -52.20
C THR A 57 -26.14 10.46 -52.50
N PRO A 58 -25.95 9.46 -51.62
CA PRO A 58 -26.47 8.12 -51.85
C PRO A 58 -27.99 8.23 -52.08
N GLN A 59 -28.47 7.81 -53.25
CA GLN A 59 -29.89 7.68 -53.50
C GLN A 59 -30.46 6.66 -52.52
N TRP A 60 -31.55 7.04 -51.85
CA TRP A 60 -32.34 6.12 -51.05
C TRP A 60 -32.89 5.01 -51.96
N PRO A 61 -32.95 3.76 -51.49
CA PRO A 61 -33.37 2.63 -52.32
C PRO A 61 -34.78 2.83 -52.88
N ASP A 62 -34.96 2.52 -54.16
CA ASP A 62 -36.26 2.54 -54.85
C ASP A 62 -37.24 1.52 -54.23
N GLU A 63 -38.55 1.75 -54.39
CA GLU A 63 -39.63 0.98 -53.73
C GLU A 63 -39.62 -0.54 -54.02
N ASP A 64 -38.89 -0.99 -55.04
CA ASP A 64 -38.76 -2.40 -55.44
C ASP A 64 -37.81 -3.22 -54.54
N GLY A 65 -37.23 -2.62 -53.49
CA GLY A 65 -36.41 -3.33 -52.49
C GLY A 65 -35.07 -3.88 -53.03
N SER A 66 -34.69 -3.50 -54.25
CA SER A 66 -33.45 -3.93 -54.90
C SER A 66 -32.28 -3.05 -54.45
N VAL A 67 -31.43 -3.58 -53.58
CA VAL A 67 -30.24 -2.86 -53.09
C VAL A 67 -29.19 -2.76 -54.20
N PRO A 68 -28.72 -1.55 -54.57
CA PRO A 68 -27.71 -1.39 -55.62
C PRO A 68 -26.40 -2.08 -55.23
N LYS A 69 -25.73 -2.66 -56.23
CA LYS A 69 -24.45 -3.38 -56.07
C LYS A 69 -23.39 -2.41 -55.53
N ALA A 70 -22.82 -2.74 -54.36
CA ALA A 70 -21.80 -1.92 -53.73
C ALA A 70 -20.53 -1.80 -54.61
N PRO A 71 -19.86 -0.63 -54.63
CA PRO A 71 -18.57 -0.47 -55.30
C PRO A 71 -17.52 -1.46 -54.76
N ALA A 72 -16.63 -1.92 -55.64
CA ALA A 72 -15.54 -2.83 -55.26
C ALA A 72 -14.68 -2.20 -54.15
N GLY A 73 -14.71 -2.80 -52.95
CA GLY A 73 -14.00 -2.31 -51.76
C GLY A 73 -14.91 -1.97 -50.57
N PHE A 74 -16.23 -1.85 -50.75
CA PHE A 74 -17.18 -1.63 -49.66
C PHE A 74 -17.90 -2.94 -49.28
N MET A 75 -17.56 -3.51 -48.12
CA MET A 75 -18.31 -4.63 -47.52
C MET A 75 -19.40 -4.10 -46.58
N PHE A 76 -20.67 -4.29 -46.96
CA PHE A 76 -21.79 -4.12 -46.05
C PHE A 76 -22.03 -5.43 -45.30
N TYR A 77 -21.82 -5.44 -43.98
CA TYR A 77 -22.23 -6.57 -43.15
C TYR A 77 -23.76 -6.61 -43.09
N ARG A 78 -24.38 -7.59 -43.76
CA ARG A 78 -25.81 -7.87 -43.56
C ARG A 78 -26.01 -8.29 -42.12
N VAL A 79 -26.73 -7.48 -41.35
CA VAL A 79 -27.29 -7.88 -40.06
C VAL A 79 -28.39 -8.91 -40.37
N THR A 80 -28.04 -10.19 -40.39
CA THR A 80 -29.02 -11.26 -40.42
C THR A 80 -29.78 -11.23 -39.09
N LYS A 81 -31.11 -11.10 -39.16
CA LYS A 81 -31.97 -11.34 -38.00
C LYS A 81 -31.72 -12.78 -37.56
N ALA A 82 -31.11 -12.93 -36.39
CA ALA A 82 -30.85 -14.22 -35.79
C ALA A 82 -32.17 -14.93 -35.50
N GLU A 83 -32.29 -16.16 -35.99
CA GLU A 83 -33.39 -17.07 -35.69
C GLU A 83 -33.48 -17.31 -34.18
N GLU A 84 -34.70 -17.16 -33.65
CA GLU A 84 -35.05 -17.32 -32.24
C GLU A 84 -34.90 -18.81 -31.83
N LYS A 85 -33.80 -19.14 -31.15
CA LYS A 85 -33.65 -20.42 -30.46
C LYS A 85 -34.26 -20.35 -29.06
N MET A 86 -35.07 -21.35 -28.77
CA MET A 86 -35.83 -21.59 -27.54
C MET A 86 -35.13 -21.13 -26.25
N ASN A 87 -35.83 -20.27 -25.51
CA ASN A 87 -35.42 -19.67 -24.26
C ASN A 87 -35.70 -20.62 -23.08
N THR A 88 -34.82 -21.59 -22.85
CA THR A 88 -34.73 -22.24 -21.54
C THR A 88 -34.10 -21.22 -20.59
N GLN A 89 -34.88 -20.69 -19.65
CA GLN A 89 -34.40 -19.73 -18.63
C GLN A 89 -33.24 -20.36 -17.82
N LYS A 90 -32.02 -20.18 -18.30
CA LYS A 90 -30.79 -20.54 -17.63
C LYS A 90 -30.56 -19.48 -16.56
N SER A 91 -31.01 -19.73 -15.33
CA SER A 91 -30.73 -18.86 -14.19
C SER A 91 -29.22 -18.79 -14.00
N THR A 92 -28.60 -17.69 -14.41
CA THR A 92 -27.18 -17.43 -14.18
C THR A 92 -26.99 -16.94 -12.76
N PHE A 93 -26.16 -17.62 -11.97
CA PHE A 93 -25.73 -17.10 -10.69
C PHE A 93 -24.66 -16.03 -10.92
N ASN A 94 -24.90 -14.86 -10.34
CA ASN A 94 -24.01 -13.71 -10.42
C ASN A 94 -23.17 -13.67 -9.13
N TYR A 95 -21.85 -13.80 -9.26
CA TYR A 95 -20.90 -13.69 -8.16
C TYR A 95 -20.13 -12.37 -8.29
N TYR A 96 -19.83 -11.70 -7.17
CA TYR A 96 -19.07 -10.45 -7.17
C TYR A 96 -17.73 -10.69 -6.46
N GLU A 97 -16.62 -10.45 -7.16
CA GLU A 97 -15.26 -10.62 -6.62
C GLU A 97 -14.57 -9.26 -6.48
N GLN A 98 -13.86 -9.03 -5.38
CA GLN A 98 -13.03 -7.84 -5.22
C GLN A 98 -11.67 -8.05 -5.91
N ILE A 99 -11.27 -7.12 -6.77
CA ILE A 99 -10.01 -7.23 -7.53
C ILE A 99 -8.83 -6.87 -6.63
N GLU A 100 -7.80 -7.73 -6.59
CA GLU A 100 -6.56 -7.50 -5.84
C GLU A 100 -5.45 -6.90 -6.74
N GLU A 101 -4.41 -6.35 -6.11
CA GLU A 101 -3.25 -5.82 -6.83
C GLU A 101 -2.50 -6.96 -7.54
N GLY A 102 -2.42 -6.89 -8.87
CA GLY A 102 -1.81 -7.92 -9.71
C GLY A 102 -2.80 -8.86 -10.40
N ASP A 103 -4.10 -8.78 -10.09
CA ASP A 103 -5.10 -9.54 -10.83
C ASP A 103 -5.22 -9.04 -12.28
N SER A 104 -5.38 -10.00 -13.18
CA SER A 104 -5.59 -9.77 -14.61
C SER A 104 -6.87 -10.45 -15.06
N LEU A 105 -7.40 -10.01 -16.20
CA LEU A 105 -8.60 -10.61 -16.77
C LEU A 105 -8.38 -12.09 -17.12
N LEU A 106 -7.13 -12.49 -17.39
CA LEU A 106 -6.72 -13.87 -17.58
C LEU A 106 -6.70 -14.67 -16.27
N SER A 107 -6.13 -14.14 -15.18
CA SER A 107 -6.10 -14.85 -13.90
C SER A 107 -7.50 -15.12 -13.36
N LEU A 108 -8.40 -14.14 -13.48
CA LEU A 108 -9.82 -14.29 -13.14
C LEU A 108 -10.54 -15.28 -14.06
N SER A 109 -10.23 -15.27 -15.36
CA SER A 109 -10.79 -16.21 -16.32
C SER A 109 -10.45 -17.66 -15.98
N LEU A 110 -9.19 -17.92 -15.60
CA LEU A 110 -8.73 -19.23 -15.16
C LEU A 110 -9.33 -19.64 -13.81
N ARG A 111 -9.34 -18.72 -12.84
CA ARG A 111 -9.85 -18.97 -11.47
C ARG A 111 -11.34 -19.35 -11.48
N PHE A 112 -12.16 -18.65 -12.25
CA PHE A 112 -13.61 -18.87 -12.27
C PHE A 112 -14.09 -19.75 -13.44
N GLY A 113 -13.19 -20.19 -14.32
CA GLY A 113 -13.56 -20.95 -15.52
C GLY A 113 -14.45 -20.15 -16.50
N VAL A 114 -14.37 -18.83 -16.50
CA VAL A 114 -15.18 -17.95 -17.35
C VAL A 114 -14.30 -17.34 -18.44
N SER A 115 -14.69 -17.44 -19.71
CA SER A 115 -13.93 -16.81 -20.80
C SER A 115 -13.76 -15.29 -20.62
N GLN A 116 -12.60 -14.76 -21.01
CA GLN A 116 -12.29 -13.34 -20.92
C GLN A 116 -13.30 -12.45 -21.67
N SER A 117 -13.76 -12.88 -22.84
CA SER A 117 -14.76 -12.16 -23.63
C SER A 117 -16.09 -12.03 -22.87
N ARG A 118 -16.45 -13.04 -22.07
CA ARG A 118 -17.65 -13.02 -21.25
C ARG A 118 -17.49 -12.10 -20.03
N LEU A 119 -16.35 -12.14 -19.34
CA LEU A 119 -16.06 -11.18 -18.26
C LEU A 119 -16.13 -9.73 -18.76
N ARG A 120 -15.53 -9.43 -19.93
CA ARG A 120 -15.62 -8.10 -20.57
C ARG A 120 -17.06 -7.73 -20.95
N LYS A 121 -17.87 -8.69 -21.39
CA LYS A 121 -19.26 -8.44 -21.79
C LYS A 121 -20.14 -8.02 -20.62
N PHE A 122 -19.92 -8.59 -19.43
CA PHE A 122 -20.68 -8.26 -18.23
C PHE A 122 -20.15 -7.01 -17.51
N ASN A 123 -18.86 -6.69 -17.68
CA ASN A 123 -18.20 -5.56 -17.03
C ASN A 123 -17.67 -4.53 -18.05
N ARG A 124 -18.49 -4.16 -19.04
CA ARG A 124 -18.07 -3.26 -20.14
C ARG A 124 -17.57 -1.91 -19.65
N GLU A 125 -18.16 -1.41 -18.56
CA GLU A 125 -17.83 -0.12 -17.97
C GLU A 125 -16.60 -0.17 -17.05
N ALA A 126 -16.17 -1.37 -16.67
CA ALA A 126 -15.11 -1.56 -15.70
C ALA A 126 -13.82 -2.05 -16.38
N CYS A 127 -13.96 -3.01 -17.31
CA CYS A 127 -12.87 -3.61 -18.06
C CYS A 127 -12.55 -2.82 -19.34
N PHE A 128 -11.89 -1.67 -19.18
CA PHE A 128 -11.27 -0.96 -20.31
C PHE A 128 -9.83 -1.46 -20.52
N GLY A 129 -9.56 -2.05 -21.69
CA GLY A 129 -8.22 -2.55 -22.03
C GLY A 129 -7.89 -3.95 -21.50
N HIS A 130 -6.60 -4.26 -21.40
CA HIS A 130 -6.08 -5.57 -20.98
C HIS A 130 -5.72 -5.66 -19.49
N GLN A 131 -5.48 -4.53 -18.82
CA GLN A 131 -5.04 -4.46 -17.44
C GLN A 131 -6.20 -4.04 -16.52
N LEU A 132 -6.28 -4.64 -15.33
CA LEU A 132 -7.29 -4.32 -14.30
C LEU A 132 -6.71 -3.45 -13.17
N GLY A 133 -5.54 -2.83 -13.38
CA GLY A 133 -4.85 -2.05 -12.34
C GLY A 133 -5.66 -0.87 -11.80
N HIS A 134 -6.51 -0.24 -12.62
CA HIS A 134 -7.41 0.85 -12.17
C HIS A 134 -8.64 0.37 -11.39
N MET A 135 -8.82 -0.96 -11.29
CA MET A 135 -9.95 -1.59 -10.60
C MET A 135 -9.59 -2.24 -9.28
N VAL A 136 -8.33 -2.15 -8.84
CA VAL A 136 -7.91 -2.72 -7.54
C VAL A 136 -8.80 -2.17 -6.42
N GLY A 137 -9.37 -3.08 -5.63
CA GLY A 137 -10.31 -2.80 -4.55
C GLY A 137 -11.78 -2.70 -4.98
N LYS A 138 -12.11 -2.72 -6.27
CA LYS A 138 -13.50 -2.68 -6.77
C LYS A 138 -14.06 -4.09 -6.98
N LEU A 139 -15.39 -4.19 -6.96
CA LEU A 139 -16.11 -5.42 -7.24
C LEU A 139 -16.27 -5.62 -8.76
N LEU A 140 -16.02 -6.83 -9.22
CA LEU A 140 -16.20 -7.28 -10.59
C LEU A 140 -17.28 -8.37 -10.62
N LEU A 141 -18.23 -8.26 -11.54
CA LEU A 141 -19.28 -9.26 -11.72
C LEU A 141 -18.75 -10.45 -12.52
N VAL A 142 -18.79 -11.64 -11.92
CA VAL A 142 -18.39 -12.90 -12.54
C VAL A 142 -19.65 -13.73 -12.81
N PRO A 143 -20.03 -13.93 -14.08
CA PRO A 143 -21.18 -14.76 -14.44
C PRO A 143 -20.77 -16.24 -14.40
N LEU A 144 -21.16 -16.93 -13.34
CA LEU A 144 -20.90 -18.37 -13.19
C LEU A 144 -21.99 -19.16 -13.94
N ASP A 145 -21.56 -20.10 -14.77
CA ASP A 145 -22.46 -21.12 -15.29
C ASP A 145 -22.54 -22.25 -14.27
N ASN A 146 -23.74 -22.61 -13.83
CA ASN A 146 -24.03 -23.74 -12.91
C ASN A 146 -23.59 -25.14 -13.43
N LYS A 147 -22.68 -25.22 -14.40
CA LYS A 147 -22.19 -26.47 -14.99
C LYS A 147 -20.70 -26.73 -14.80
N ILE A 148 -19.98 -25.87 -14.10
CA ILE A 148 -18.56 -26.09 -13.85
C ILE A 148 -18.37 -26.33 -12.36
N ASN A 149 -18.56 -27.57 -11.94
CA ASN A 149 -17.81 -28.07 -10.80
C ASN A 149 -16.36 -28.06 -11.28
N LEU A 150 -15.61 -27.02 -10.94
CA LEU A 150 -14.16 -27.03 -11.10
C LEU A 150 -13.71 -28.27 -10.34
N THR A 151 -13.26 -29.30 -11.08
CA THR A 151 -12.78 -30.52 -10.45
C THR A 151 -11.62 -30.12 -9.55
N LEU A 152 -11.56 -30.67 -8.33
CA LEU A 152 -10.49 -30.41 -7.37
C LEU A 152 -9.09 -30.55 -8.01
N GLU A 153 -8.98 -31.49 -8.95
CA GLU A 153 -7.80 -31.72 -9.78
C GLU A 153 -7.38 -30.48 -10.58
N ALA A 154 -8.32 -29.76 -11.20
CA ALA A 154 -8.00 -28.56 -11.99
C ALA A 154 -7.53 -27.38 -11.12
N SER A 155 -8.00 -27.28 -9.87
CA SER A 155 -7.47 -26.28 -8.93
C SER A 155 -6.05 -26.60 -8.47
N GLU A 156 -5.76 -27.88 -8.19
CA GLU A 156 -4.42 -28.31 -7.79
C GLU A 156 -3.38 -28.08 -8.89
N ASP A 157 -3.73 -28.33 -10.16
CA ASP A 157 -2.85 -28.07 -11.30
C ASP A 157 -2.53 -26.58 -11.48
N ILE A 158 -3.50 -25.70 -11.24
CA ILE A 158 -3.31 -24.25 -11.30
C ILE A 158 -2.38 -23.79 -10.18
N GLU A 159 -2.56 -24.29 -8.97
CA GLU A 159 -1.72 -23.95 -7.81
C GLU A 159 -0.27 -24.40 -8.03
N LYS A 160 -0.08 -25.65 -8.50
CA LYS A 160 1.24 -26.18 -8.86
C LYS A 160 1.93 -25.37 -9.95
N THR A 161 1.18 -24.88 -10.94
CA THR A 161 1.72 -24.03 -12.01
C THR A 161 2.18 -22.67 -11.46
N LYS A 162 1.40 -22.06 -10.55
CA LYS A 162 1.77 -20.80 -9.90
C LYS A 162 3.03 -20.94 -9.05
N GLU A 163 3.13 -22.01 -8.27
CA GLU A 163 4.33 -22.29 -7.46
C GLU A 163 5.56 -22.48 -8.35
N SER A 164 5.42 -23.19 -9.47
CA SER A 164 6.51 -23.38 -10.44
C SER A 164 6.95 -22.04 -11.06
N ASP A 165 6.03 -21.16 -11.42
CA ASP A 165 6.36 -19.84 -11.98
C ASP A 165 7.00 -18.91 -10.95
N GLU A 166 6.54 -18.92 -9.70
CA GLU A 166 7.16 -18.16 -8.62
C GLU A 166 8.57 -18.67 -8.29
N GLN A 167 8.75 -19.99 -8.30
CA GLN A 167 10.04 -20.61 -8.10
C GLN A 167 10.98 -20.28 -9.25
N ALA A 168 10.52 -20.34 -10.51
CA ALA A 168 11.29 -19.92 -11.67
C ALA A 168 11.68 -18.44 -11.61
N LYS A 169 10.81 -17.55 -11.12
CA LYS A 169 11.15 -16.13 -10.89
C LYS A 169 12.20 -15.95 -9.80
N LYS A 170 12.09 -16.68 -8.69
CA LYS A 170 13.11 -16.67 -7.63
C LYS A 170 14.44 -17.18 -8.13
N ASP A 171 14.45 -18.25 -8.91
CA ASP A 171 15.66 -18.84 -9.46
C ASP A 171 16.26 -17.96 -10.54
N GLN A 172 15.45 -17.32 -11.38
CA GLN A 172 15.91 -16.31 -12.33
C GLN A 172 16.52 -15.11 -11.60
N MET A 173 15.89 -14.61 -10.52
CA MET A 173 16.47 -13.55 -9.67
C MET A 173 17.75 -13.98 -8.97
N ARG A 174 17.90 -15.26 -8.62
CA ARG A 174 19.15 -15.81 -8.06
C ARG A 174 20.25 -15.93 -9.12
N GLN A 175 19.91 -16.39 -10.32
CA GLN A 175 20.86 -16.55 -11.43
C GLN A 175 21.29 -15.22 -12.06
N SER A 176 20.40 -14.22 -12.06
CA SER A 176 20.71 -12.87 -12.51
C SER A 176 21.25 -11.98 -11.40
N ARG A 177 21.49 -12.52 -10.20
CA ARG A 177 22.24 -11.83 -9.16
C ARG A 177 23.71 -12.06 -9.49
N PRO A 178 24.44 -11.05 -10.01
CA PRO A 178 25.87 -11.20 -10.16
C PRO A 178 26.42 -11.25 -8.75
N GLU A 179 26.71 -12.46 -8.25
CA GLU A 179 27.16 -12.64 -6.87
C GLU A 179 28.58 -12.06 -6.63
N ASP A 180 29.26 -11.63 -7.70
CA ASP A 180 30.62 -11.09 -7.66
C ASP A 180 30.77 -9.66 -8.20
N ASP A 181 29.69 -9.01 -8.68
CA ASP A 181 29.79 -7.58 -9.01
C ASP A 181 29.57 -6.77 -7.73
N GLU A 182 30.69 -6.47 -7.05
CA GLU A 182 30.71 -5.44 -6.03
C GLU A 182 29.94 -4.21 -6.56
N PRO A 183 28.94 -3.70 -5.81
CA PRO A 183 28.12 -2.59 -6.27
C PRO A 183 29.03 -1.42 -6.59
N LYS A 184 29.21 -1.14 -7.90
CA LYS A 184 30.08 -0.06 -8.35
C LYS A 184 29.59 1.22 -7.72
N GLU A 185 30.49 1.90 -7.02
CA GLU A 185 30.17 3.22 -6.49
C GLU A 185 29.71 4.11 -7.66
N PRO A 186 28.58 4.81 -7.51
CA PRO A 186 28.14 5.78 -8.50
C PRO A 186 29.18 6.88 -8.66
N ASP A 187 29.16 7.54 -9.81
CA ASP A 187 29.94 8.75 -10.07
C ASP A 187 29.62 9.87 -9.06
N GLU A 188 30.49 10.87 -8.96
CA GLU A 188 30.32 11.97 -7.98
C GLU A 188 28.99 12.72 -8.17
N ASP A 189 28.51 12.84 -9.41
CA ASP A 189 27.20 13.41 -9.74
C ASP A 189 26.04 12.51 -9.25
N GLY A 190 26.15 11.19 -9.42
CA GLY A 190 25.24 10.21 -8.86
C GLY A 190 25.21 10.26 -7.33
N LYS A 191 26.38 10.32 -6.67
CA LYS A 191 26.50 10.48 -5.22
C LYS A 191 25.79 11.77 -4.75
N TYR A 192 25.96 12.87 -5.46
CA TYR A 192 25.27 14.13 -5.15
C TYR A 192 23.75 13.99 -5.24
N ASN A 193 23.23 13.40 -6.31
CA ASN A 193 21.79 13.21 -6.48
C ASN A 193 21.21 12.32 -5.37
N LEU A 194 21.88 11.22 -5.04
CA LEU A 194 21.45 10.30 -3.98
C LEU A 194 21.45 10.97 -2.60
N ARG A 195 22.47 11.79 -2.29
CA ARG A 195 22.49 12.63 -1.08
C ARG A 195 21.28 13.54 -1.01
N LYS A 196 20.96 14.25 -2.09
CA LYS A 196 19.82 15.18 -2.11
C LYS A 196 18.48 14.47 -1.96
N VAL A 197 18.32 13.30 -2.57
CA VAL A 197 17.12 12.48 -2.36
C VAL A 197 17.03 12.02 -0.90
N LEU A 198 18.12 11.57 -0.29
CA LEU A 198 18.12 11.15 1.13
C LEU A 198 17.75 12.32 2.05
N GLN A 199 18.38 13.49 1.85
CA GLN A 199 18.09 14.71 2.60
C GLN A 199 16.65 15.20 2.45
N TYR A 200 16.05 15.01 1.27
CA TYR A 200 14.66 15.36 1.04
C TYR A 200 13.70 14.57 1.96
N TYR A 201 13.95 13.27 2.15
CA TYR A 201 13.15 12.41 3.05
C TYR A 201 13.58 12.49 4.51
N ALA A 202 14.82 12.88 4.77
CA ALA A 202 15.43 12.97 6.08
C ALA A 202 16.08 14.35 6.26
N CYS A 203 15.25 15.38 6.43
CA CYS A 203 15.67 16.78 6.42
C CYS A 203 16.67 17.15 7.54
N GLU A 204 16.76 16.34 8.59
CA GLU A 204 17.69 16.51 9.71
C GLU A 204 19.09 15.94 9.43
N VAL A 205 19.29 15.26 8.29
CA VAL A 205 20.55 14.60 7.94
C VAL A 205 21.47 15.57 7.20
N ASP A 206 22.63 15.83 7.78
CA ASP A 206 23.73 16.58 7.16
C ASP A 206 24.43 15.78 6.05
N ASP A 207 25.19 16.47 5.19
CA ASP A 207 25.89 15.85 4.06
C ASP A 207 26.83 14.70 4.49
N GLN A 208 27.48 14.80 5.66
CA GLN A 208 28.40 13.78 6.14
C GLN A 208 27.65 12.53 6.61
N ARG A 209 26.61 12.67 7.45
CA ARG A 209 25.73 11.54 7.81
C ARG A 209 25.07 10.92 6.58
N ALA A 210 24.66 11.71 5.60
CA ALA A 210 24.08 11.20 4.36
C ALA A 210 25.07 10.30 3.60
N ASN A 211 26.33 10.72 3.46
CA ASN A 211 27.37 9.90 2.84
C ASN A 211 27.63 8.61 3.63
N TYR A 212 27.64 8.67 4.96
CA TYR A 212 27.80 7.48 5.82
C TYR A 212 26.71 6.44 5.56
N TYR A 213 25.44 6.84 5.63
CA TYR A 213 24.31 5.91 5.42
C TYR A 213 24.22 5.41 3.98
N LEU A 214 24.54 6.25 3.00
CA LEU A 214 24.59 5.81 1.60
C LEU A 214 25.74 4.82 1.36
N GLY A 215 26.91 5.03 1.97
CA GLY A 215 28.03 4.10 1.89
C GLY A 215 27.69 2.73 2.47
N GLU A 216 27.14 2.67 3.69
CA GLU A 216 26.73 1.40 4.31
C GLU A 216 25.60 0.70 3.54
N ALA A 217 24.70 1.47 2.92
CA ALA A 217 23.59 0.94 2.16
C ALA A 217 23.93 0.61 0.69
N ASN A 218 25.21 0.55 0.32
CA ASN A 218 25.65 0.34 -1.06
C ASN A 218 24.96 1.30 -2.05
N TRP A 219 24.86 2.56 -1.67
CA TRP A 219 24.23 3.65 -2.42
C TRP A 219 22.73 3.45 -2.70
N ASN A 220 22.07 2.56 -1.96
CA ASN A 220 20.62 2.36 -2.02
C ASN A 220 19.88 3.27 -1.03
N VAL A 221 19.17 4.28 -1.56
CA VAL A 221 18.44 5.27 -0.74
C VAL A 221 17.41 4.63 0.19
N ARG A 222 16.71 3.57 -0.23
CA ARG A 222 15.68 2.93 0.60
C ARG A 222 16.28 2.25 1.83
N GLN A 223 17.42 1.57 1.64
CA GLN A 223 18.14 0.93 2.73
C GLN A 223 18.80 1.98 3.63
N ALA A 224 19.40 3.02 3.07
CA ALA A 224 19.95 4.15 3.83
C ALA A 224 18.90 4.82 4.72
N LEU A 225 17.68 5.03 4.20
CA LEU A 225 16.55 5.56 4.98
C LEU A 225 16.13 4.64 6.13
N LYS A 226 16.22 3.32 5.93
CA LYS A 226 15.92 2.36 6.99
C LYS A 226 16.95 2.45 8.12
N LEU A 227 18.24 2.44 7.79
CA LEU A 227 19.33 2.58 8.75
C LEU A 227 19.23 3.91 9.51
N TYR A 228 19.03 5.01 8.80
CA TYR A 228 18.84 6.32 9.41
C TYR A 228 17.64 6.36 10.39
N ARG A 229 16.52 5.74 10.05
CA ARG A 229 15.33 5.73 10.94
C ARG A 229 15.61 4.96 12.22
N GLU A 230 16.31 3.83 12.14
CA GLU A 230 16.69 3.02 13.31
C GLU A 230 17.62 3.82 14.24
N ASP A 231 18.64 4.47 13.67
CA ASP A 231 19.56 5.32 14.43
C ASP A 231 18.88 6.56 15.02
N ASN A 232 18.05 7.27 14.25
CA ASN A 232 17.33 8.45 14.73
C ASN A 232 16.37 8.07 15.88
N GLN A 233 15.70 6.92 15.81
CA GLN A 233 14.89 6.42 16.91
C GLN A 233 15.73 6.17 18.17
N TRP A 234 16.91 5.57 18.01
CA TRP A 234 17.84 5.32 19.11
C TRP A 234 18.38 6.62 19.72
N GLU A 235 18.78 7.60 18.90
CA GLU A 235 19.28 8.90 19.37
C GLU A 235 18.21 9.63 20.19
N LYS A 236 16.97 9.67 19.69
CA LYS A 236 15.84 10.30 20.38
C LYS A 236 15.51 9.60 21.70
N GLN A 237 15.58 8.27 21.72
CA GLN A 237 15.40 7.47 22.93
C GLN A 237 16.48 7.77 23.97
N SER A 238 17.74 7.81 23.54
CA SER A 238 18.89 8.13 24.39
C SER A 238 18.78 9.55 24.98
N GLN A 239 18.45 10.55 24.14
CA GLN A 239 18.22 11.92 24.57
C GLN A 239 17.10 12.02 25.61
N LEU A 240 15.99 11.30 25.43
CA LEU A 240 14.88 11.29 26.37
C LEU A 240 15.27 10.65 27.72
N CYS A 241 16.00 9.52 27.69
CA CYS A 241 16.51 8.87 28.89
C CYS A 241 17.49 9.76 29.66
N GLN A 242 18.32 10.55 28.96
CA GLN A 242 19.21 11.54 29.59
C GLN A 242 18.43 12.69 30.22
N ALA A 243 17.38 13.17 29.55
CA ALA A 243 16.56 14.28 30.03
C ALA A 243 15.64 13.91 31.20
N VAL A 244 15.23 12.65 31.31
CA VAL A 244 14.30 12.14 32.34
C VAL A 244 14.97 10.99 33.11
N PRO A 245 15.70 11.27 34.20
CA PRO A 245 16.40 10.23 34.94
C PRO A 245 15.42 9.21 35.53
N GLY A 246 15.78 7.93 35.41
CA GLY A 246 14.96 6.80 35.90
C GLY A 246 13.96 6.23 34.88
N LEU A 247 13.89 6.79 33.66
CA LEU A 247 13.07 6.23 32.59
C LEU A 247 13.78 5.03 31.94
N SER A 248 13.09 3.88 31.86
CA SER A 248 13.65 2.72 31.16
C SER A 248 13.65 2.95 29.64
N ALA A 249 14.55 2.26 28.93
CA ALA A 249 14.62 2.31 27.47
C ALA A 249 13.26 1.98 26.80
N GLN A 250 12.57 0.93 27.26
CA GLN A 250 11.27 0.54 26.72
C GLN A 250 10.20 1.62 26.94
N GLN A 251 10.15 2.19 28.15
CA GLN A 251 9.21 3.27 28.47
C GLN A 251 9.50 4.53 27.63
N ALA A 252 10.76 4.85 27.38
CA ALA A 252 11.13 5.95 26.50
C ALA A 252 10.62 5.73 25.07
N ARG A 253 10.69 4.50 24.55
CA ARG A 253 10.16 4.15 23.23
C ARG A 253 8.65 4.31 23.15
N GLU A 254 7.91 3.77 24.13
CA GLU A 254 6.45 3.91 24.22
C GLU A 254 6.02 5.38 24.29
N ILE A 255 6.73 6.20 25.07
CA ILE A 255 6.41 7.63 25.19
C ILE A 255 6.73 8.39 23.90
N LEU A 256 7.82 8.04 23.21
CA LEU A 256 8.14 8.61 21.90
C LEU A 256 7.07 8.25 20.86
N GLU A 257 6.60 7.00 20.84
CA GLU A 257 5.52 6.57 19.94
C GLU A 257 4.23 7.35 20.19
N LEU A 258 3.87 7.62 21.45
CA LEU A 258 2.72 8.45 21.82
C LEU A 258 2.89 9.94 21.45
N CYS A 259 4.12 10.41 21.22
CA CYS A 259 4.43 11.82 20.98
C CYS A 259 4.95 12.07 19.55
N ASP A 260 4.62 11.21 18.59
CA ASP A 260 5.06 11.28 17.20
C ASP A 260 6.60 11.41 17.06
N TYR A 261 7.34 10.74 17.94
CA TYR A 261 8.81 10.78 18.02
C TYR A 261 9.39 12.19 18.23
N SER A 262 8.63 13.11 18.83
CA SER A 262 9.13 14.44 19.24
C SER A 262 9.68 14.41 20.68
N VAL A 263 11.00 14.59 20.81
CA VAL A 263 11.69 14.57 22.12
C VAL A 263 11.17 15.66 23.06
N SER A 264 10.95 16.88 22.57
CA SER A 264 10.44 18.00 23.39
C SER A 264 9.03 17.73 23.92
N ARG A 265 8.13 17.17 23.10
CA ARG A 265 6.78 16.77 23.52
C ARG A 265 6.83 15.66 24.55
N ALA A 266 7.67 14.64 24.31
CA ALA A 266 7.88 13.54 25.24
C ALA A 266 8.39 14.00 26.63
N ILE A 267 9.35 14.93 26.67
CA ILE A 267 9.84 15.52 27.92
C ILE A 267 8.71 16.24 28.67
N ASN A 268 7.91 17.05 27.97
CA ASN A 268 6.80 17.78 28.57
C ASN A 268 5.70 16.83 29.07
N TYR A 269 5.43 15.75 28.35
CA TYR A 269 4.52 14.68 28.77
C TYR A 269 5.01 13.98 30.04
N CYS A 270 6.30 13.66 30.13
CA CYS A 270 6.90 13.09 31.36
C CYS A 270 6.78 14.05 32.55
N LYS A 271 7.06 15.35 32.33
CA LYS A 271 6.97 16.38 33.37
C LYS A 271 5.53 16.51 33.91
N SER A 272 4.53 16.58 33.03
CA SER A 272 3.12 16.68 33.44
C SER A 272 2.65 15.43 34.20
N LYS A 273 3.05 14.23 33.75
CA LYS A 273 2.72 12.96 34.42
C LYS A 273 3.36 12.85 35.81
N SER A 274 4.61 13.30 35.98
CA SER A 274 5.25 13.32 37.29
C SER A 274 4.54 14.26 38.29
N MET A 275 4.05 15.41 37.83
CA MET A 275 3.30 16.36 38.65
C MET A 275 1.97 15.77 39.13
N THR A 276 1.27 15.04 38.26
CA THR A 276 0.00 14.40 38.64
C THR A 276 0.19 13.28 39.66
N ARG A 277 1.28 12.50 39.59
CA ARG A 277 1.61 11.50 40.63
C ARG A 277 1.87 12.17 41.98
N LYS A 278 2.70 13.22 42.03
CA LYS A 278 2.96 13.98 43.25
C LYS A 278 1.69 14.57 43.87
N LEU A 279 0.76 15.08 43.04
CA LEU A 279 -0.54 15.58 43.49
C LEU A 279 -1.44 14.48 44.05
N LYS A 280 -1.47 13.30 43.42
CA LYS A 280 -2.22 12.14 43.91
C LYS A 280 -1.66 11.63 45.23
N GLU A 281 -0.34 11.49 45.34
CA GLU A 281 0.35 11.11 46.58
C GLU A 281 0.10 12.12 47.70
N LYS A 282 0.21 13.42 47.44
CA LYS A 282 -0.10 14.47 48.44
C LYS A 282 -1.56 14.45 48.88
N LYS A 283 -2.51 14.20 47.97
CA LYS A 283 -3.93 14.03 48.34
C LYS A 283 -4.15 12.77 49.16
N GLN A 284 -3.47 11.67 48.83
CA GLN A 284 -3.59 10.42 49.56
C GLN A 284 -2.97 10.51 50.97
N SER A 285 -1.86 11.24 51.13
CA SER A 285 -1.28 11.51 52.45
C SER A 285 -2.14 12.44 53.31
N LEU A 286 -2.98 13.28 52.70
CA LEU A 286 -3.96 14.11 53.43
C LEU A 286 -5.22 13.34 53.85
N LEU A 287 -5.54 12.24 53.16
CA LEU A 287 -6.73 11.42 53.42
C LEU A 287 -6.48 10.28 54.42
N LEU A 288 -5.22 9.93 54.69
CA LEU A 288 -4.89 8.93 55.70
C LEU A 288 -4.58 9.64 57.03
N PRO A 289 -5.43 9.49 58.06
CA PRO A 289 -5.13 10.01 59.38
C PRO A 289 -3.85 9.36 59.92
N ASN A 290 -2.98 10.17 60.52
CA ASN A 290 -1.71 9.79 61.15
C ASN A 290 -1.86 8.58 62.12
N SER A 291 -1.77 7.36 61.62
CA SER A 291 -1.54 6.17 62.44
C SER A 291 -0.04 5.96 62.57
N ASN A 292 0.58 6.72 63.48
CA ASN A 292 1.98 6.56 63.82
C ASN A 292 2.24 5.21 64.53
N ALA A 293 3.41 4.67 64.22
CA ALA A 293 4.25 3.83 65.06
C ALA A 293 3.93 2.33 65.17
N ILE A 294 4.40 1.53 64.19
CA ILE A 294 5.06 0.25 64.49
C ILE A 294 6.29 0.11 63.58
N GLY A 295 7.48 0.16 64.20
CA GLY A 295 8.77 0.14 63.51
C GLY A 295 9.06 -1.19 62.83
N SER A 296 9.43 -1.12 61.54
CA SER A 296 9.85 -2.29 60.76
C SER A 296 11.27 -2.08 60.24
N LYS A 297 12.10 -3.10 60.49
CA LYS A 297 13.55 -3.12 60.32
C LYS A 297 13.96 -3.13 58.85
N ASN A 298 15.06 -2.41 58.60
CA ASN A 298 15.72 -2.14 57.33
C ASN A 298 16.25 -3.44 56.68
N ILE A 299 15.74 -3.81 55.49
CA ILE A 299 16.30 -4.90 54.67
C ILE A 299 16.95 -4.28 53.43
N GLN A 300 18.27 -4.39 53.40
CA GLN A 300 19.14 -3.84 52.37
C GLN A 300 19.11 -4.74 51.13
N GLN A 301 18.60 -4.24 50.00
CA GLN A 301 18.58 -4.99 48.75
C GLN A 301 19.85 -4.75 47.92
N PRO A 302 20.43 -5.78 47.27
CA PRO A 302 21.63 -5.68 46.46
C PRO A 302 21.37 -5.07 45.07
N SER A 303 22.28 -4.20 44.64
CA SER A 303 22.26 -3.47 43.37
C SER A 303 22.43 -4.40 42.15
N PRO A 304 21.69 -4.19 41.04
CA PRO A 304 21.91 -4.94 39.81
C PRO A 304 23.15 -4.43 39.06
N ASN A 305 24.03 -5.37 38.67
CA ASN A 305 25.20 -5.14 37.84
C ASN A 305 24.77 -5.01 36.36
N TYR A 306 24.86 -3.82 35.77
CA TYR A 306 24.56 -3.61 34.35
C TYR A 306 25.82 -3.85 33.51
N ARG A 307 25.69 -4.79 32.58
CA ARG A 307 26.72 -5.29 31.67
C ARG A 307 26.97 -4.28 30.55
N THR A 308 28.14 -3.65 30.53
CA THR A 308 28.62 -2.75 29.48
C THR A 308 29.26 -3.53 28.32
N GLY A 309 28.44 -3.99 27.37
CA GLY A 309 28.83 -4.02 25.96
C GLY A 309 27.89 -3.03 25.29
N TRP A 310 28.24 -2.14 24.38
CA TRP A 310 29.09 -2.28 23.22
C TRP A 310 29.76 -0.91 23.00
N LYS A 311 31.10 -0.86 22.97
CA LYS A 311 31.86 0.25 22.38
C LYS A 311 32.70 -0.37 21.27
N LYS A 312 32.21 -0.32 20.03
CA LYS A 312 33.04 -0.56 18.85
C LYS A 312 33.17 0.77 18.11
N HIS A 313 34.41 1.27 18.15
CA HIS A 313 35.09 2.09 17.16
C HIS A 313 34.32 3.26 16.52
N PHE A 314 34.34 4.41 17.20
CA PHE A 314 34.57 5.67 16.50
C PHE A 314 36.02 6.06 16.78
N LEU A 315 36.90 5.81 15.80
CA LEU A 315 38.23 6.40 15.75
C LEU A 315 38.20 7.37 14.57
N CYS A 316 38.39 8.65 14.89
CA CYS A 316 38.54 9.73 13.92
C CYS A 316 39.62 9.40 12.89
N LEU A 317 39.27 9.56 11.62
CA LEU A 317 40.15 10.08 10.58
C LEU A 317 39.37 11.18 9.84
#